data_AF-A0A0G1IIM3-F1
#
_entry.id   AF-A0A0G1IIM3-F1
#
_cell.length_a   1.000
_cell.length_b   1.000
_cell.length_c   1.000
_cell.angle_alpha   90.00
_cell.angle_beta   90.00
_cell.angle_gamma   90.00
#
_symmetry.space_group_name_H-M   'P 1'
#
loop_
_entity.id
_entity.type
_entity.pdbx_description
1 polymer ?
#
loop_
_entity_poly.entity_id
_entity_poly.type
_entity_poly.pdbx_seq_one_letter_code
_entity_poly.pdbx_strand_id
1 'polypeptide(L)'
;MELTKKERRALRREEKKREITGGARQKQIKSWAIWSAAILIIGGAGYFGYRALSGTVKIPEMGEIYPIEGRDHVPDGTKVEYHTNPPSSGSHYAKEAEWGVYDKALSDGQLVHNLEHGGVWISYKPSIPTIATEKLISLAKSYRNKVILTPREANDKDIAVVSWGRIYKFDLAVDGSFDENAIKNYIKKYKNTGPEIVPD
;
A
#
# COMPACT_ATOMS: atom_id res chain seq x y z
N MET A 1 -46.24 60.94 -26.38
CA MET A 1 -47.36 60.00 -26.61
C MET A 1 -47.89 59.55 -25.26
N GLU A 2 -49.16 59.80 -24.96
CA GLU A 2 -49.79 59.29 -23.73
C GLU A 2 -50.23 57.83 -23.93
N LEU A 3 -49.91 56.97 -22.97
CA LEU A 3 -50.32 55.56 -22.97
C LEU A 3 -51.84 55.43 -22.82
N THR A 4 -52.44 54.50 -23.57
CA THR A 4 -53.88 54.21 -23.48
C THR A 4 -54.24 53.52 -22.16
N LYS A 5 -55.51 53.62 -21.73
CA LYS A 5 -56.00 53.00 -20.47
C LYS A 5 -55.77 51.47 -20.43
N LYS A 6 -55.80 50.80 -21.58
CA LYS A 6 -55.57 49.35 -21.71
C LYS A 6 -54.09 49.01 -21.50
N GLU A 7 -53.18 49.80 -22.07
CA GLU A 7 -51.73 49.63 -21.92
C GLU A 7 -51.28 49.90 -20.48
N ARG A 8 -51.79 50.96 -19.84
CA ARG A 8 -51.52 51.22 -18.40
C ARG A 8 -51.97 50.07 -17.50
N ARG A 9 -53.08 49.39 -17.85
CA ARG A 9 -53.57 48.21 -17.10
C ARG A 9 -52.74 46.96 -17.38
N ALA A 10 -52.23 46.78 -18.59
CA ALA A 10 -51.33 45.69 -18.94
C ALA A 10 -49.98 45.83 -18.22
N LEU A 11 -49.38 47.02 -18.26
CA LEU A 11 -48.12 47.34 -17.56
C LEU A 11 -48.23 47.08 -16.05
N ARG A 12 -49.29 47.55 -15.38
CA ARG A 12 -49.52 47.27 -13.96
C ARG A 12 -49.71 45.78 -13.65
N ARG A 13 -50.24 45.00 -14.58
CA ARG A 13 -50.39 43.54 -14.43
C ARG A 13 -49.05 42.82 -14.62
N GLU A 14 -48.22 43.30 -15.54
CA GLU A 14 -46.87 42.78 -15.73
C GLU A 14 -45.94 43.15 -14.57
N GLU A 15 -45.99 44.37 -14.07
CA GLU A 15 -45.24 44.79 -12.87
C GLU A 15 -45.60 43.93 -11.67
N LYS A 16 -46.90 43.77 -11.36
CA LYS A 16 -47.34 42.87 -10.27
C LYS A 16 -46.90 41.42 -10.49
N LYS A 17 -46.95 40.91 -11.72
CA LYS A 17 -46.44 39.57 -12.03
C LYS A 17 -44.93 39.48 -11.80
N ARG A 18 -44.15 40.49 -12.18
CA ARG A 18 -42.69 40.55 -11.98
C ARG A 18 -42.31 40.68 -10.51
N GLU A 19 -43.06 41.44 -9.72
CA GLU A 19 -42.87 41.52 -8.26
C GLU A 19 -43.17 40.17 -7.57
N ILE A 20 -44.29 39.53 -7.91
CA ILE A 20 -44.68 38.23 -7.33
C ILE A 20 -43.68 37.13 -7.72
N THR A 21 -43.32 37.05 -9.00
CA THR A 21 -42.36 36.06 -9.52
C THR A 21 -40.93 36.34 -9.08
N GLY A 22 -40.53 37.61 -8.98
CA GLY A 22 -39.23 38.02 -8.44
C GLY A 22 -39.07 37.64 -6.97
N GLY A 23 -40.08 37.88 -6.14
CA GLY A 23 -40.10 37.47 -4.74
C GLY A 23 -40.10 35.94 -4.57
N ALA A 24 -40.84 35.21 -5.41
CA ALA A 24 -40.84 33.74 -5.41
C ALA A 24 -39.48 33.16 -5.85
N ARG A 25 -38.86 33.72 -6.90
CA ARG A 25 -37.54 33.33 -7.39
C ARG A 25 -36.44 33.65 -6.37
N GLN A 26 -36.52 34.79 -5.69
CA GLN A 26 -35.58 35.16 -4.63
C GLN A 26 -35.69 34.24 -3.41
N LYS A 27 -36.92 33.84 -3.02
CA LYS A 27 -37.15 32.84 -1.97
C LYS A 27 -36.58 31.47 -2.37
N GLN A 28 -36.82 31.02 -3.60
CA GLN A 28 -36.25 29.77 -4.10
C GLN A 28 -34.72 29.79 -4.11
N ILE A 29 -34.08 30.85 -4.62
CA ILE A 29 -32.61 30.98 -4.63
C ILE A 29 -32.04 30.94 -3.21
N LYS A 30 -32.67 31.64 -2.24
CA LYS A 30 -32.24 31.60 -0.83
C LYS A 30 -32.37 30.20 -0.22
N SER A 31 -33.48 29.50 -0.47
CA SER A 31 -33.65 28.13 0.00
C SER A 31 -32.62 27.18 -0.62
N TRP A 32 -32.33 27.30 -1.91
CA TRP A 32 -31.31 26.50 -2.58
C TRP A 32 -29.92 26.76 -2.00
N ALA A 33 -29.57 28.03 -1.74
CA ALA A 33 -28.30 28.37 -1.10
C ALA A 33 -28.16 27.76 0.31
N ILE A 34 -29.25 27.75 1.10
CA ILE A 34 -29.28 27.12 2.43
C ILE A 34 -29.09 25.60 2.31
N TRP A 35 -29.80 24.95 1.39
CA TRP A 35 -29.66 23.50 1.16
C TRP A 35 -28.26 23.12 0.67
N SER A 36 -27.67 23.91 -0.24
CA SER A 36 -26.30 23.69 -0.69
C SER A 36 -25.29 23.85 0.45
N ALA A 37 -25.45 24.87 1.30
CA ALA A 37 -24.61 25.04 2.48
C ALA A 37 -24.74 23.88 3.47
N ALA A 38 -25.96 23.40 3.72
CA ALA A 38 -26.20 22.26 4.60
C ALA A 38 -25.55 20.97 4.07
N ILE A 39 -25.66 20.70 2.76
CA ILE A 39 -25.01 19.54 2.12
C ILE A 39 -23.49 19.63 2.23
N LEU A 40 -22.89 20.81 2.02
CA LEU A 40 -21.45 21.01 2.16
C LEU A 40 -20.98 20.78 3.60
N ILE A 41 -21.75 21.23 4.59
CA ILE A 41 -21.43 21.02 6.01
C ILE A 41 -21.52 19.55 6.38
N ILE A 42 -22.58 18.84 5.96
CA ILE A 42 -22.75 17.40 6.25
C ILE A 42 -21.67 16.58 5.54
N GLY A 43 -21.40 16.87 4.27
CA GLY A 43 -20.33 16.22 3.50
C GLY A 43 -18.95 16.46 4.10
N GLY A 44 -18.66 17.70 4.52
CA GLY A 44 -17.44 18.06 5.23
C GLY A 44 -17.30 17.32 6.56
N ALA A 45 -18.33 17.37 7.41
CA ALA A 45 -18.35 16.66 8.68
C ALA A 45 -18.20 15.14 8.51
N GLY A 46 -18.85 14.56 7.49
CA GLY A 46 -18.69 13.15 7.14
C GLY A 46 -17.27 12.80 6.69
N TYR A 47 -16.66 13.63 5.83
CA TYR A 47 -15.29 13.44 5.35
C TYR A 47 -14.26 13.56 6.49
N PHE A 48 -14.35 14.62 7.31
CA PHE A 48 -13.44 14.84 8.43
C PHE A 48 -13.66 13.85 9.57
N GLY A 49 -14.92 13.48 9.85
CA GLY A 49 -15.26 12.42 10.79
C GLY A 49 -14.72 11.06 10.34
N TYR A 50 -14.87 10.73 9.05
CA TYR A 50 -14.27 9.54 8.46
C TYR A 50 -12.74 9.57 8.62
N ARG A 51 -12.07 10.67 8.30
CA ARG A 51 -10.61 10.79 8.44
C ARG A 51 -10.11 10.72 9.88
N ALA A 52 -10.87 11.25 10.83
CA ALA A 52 -10.55 11.19 12.25
C ALA A 52 -10.76 9.78 12.82
N LEU A 53 -11.82 9.08 12.38
CA LEU A 53 -12.14 7.72 12.80
C LEU A 53 -11.32 6.65 12.07
N SER A 54 -10.88 6.92 10.83
CA SER A 54 -10.00 6.07 10.04
C SER A 54 -8.54 6.21 10.50
N GLY A 55 -8.33 6.23 11.83
CA GLY A 55 -7.05 6.41 12.47
C GLY A 55 -5.97 5.65 11.70
N THR A 56 -4.86 6.32 11.40
CA THR A 56 -3.74 5.70 10.69
C THR A 56 -3.34 4.46 11.47
N VAL A 57 -3.63 3.27 10.93
CA VAL A 57 -3.18 2.01 11.53
C VAL A 57 -1.66 2.11 11.61
N LYS A 58 -1.14 2.37 12.81
CA LYS A 58 0.30 2.40 13.04
C LYS A 58 0.76 0.96 12.97
N ILE A 59 1.35 0.59 11.83
CA ILE A 59 1.98 -0.71 11.68
C ILE A 59 3.18 -0.75 12.63
N PRO A 60 3.24 -1.73 13.56
CA PRO A 60 4.35 -1.82 14.51
C PRO A 60 5.70 -1.93 13.79
N GLU A 61 6.79 -1.61 14.48
CA GLU A 61 8.12 -2.02 14.01
C GLU A 61 8.20 -3.54 14.03
N MET A 62 8.68 -4.13 12.94
CA MET A 62 8.78 -5.57 12.80
C MET A 62 10.15 -5.97 12.28
N GLY A 63 10.65 -7.09 12.81
CA GLY A 63 11.97 -7.59 12.48
C GLY A 63 13.10 -6.79 13.12
N GLU A 64 14.23 -7.47 13.20
CA GLU A 64 15.50 -6.96 13.71
C GLU A 64 16.24 -6.20 12.61
N ILE A 65 16.93 -5.12 13.01
CA ILE A 65 17.76 -4.31 12.12
C ILE A 65 19.19 -4.84 12.24
N TYR A 66 19.85 -5.05 11.10
CA TYR A 66 21.22 -5.51 11.01
C TYR A 66 22.11 -4.44 10.38
N PRO A 67 23.41 -4.37 10.74
CA PRO A 67 24.37 -3.52 10.06
C PRO A 67 24.43 -3.81 8.55
N ILE A 68 24.59 -2.76 7.74
CA ILE A 68 24.74 -2.92 6.29
C ILE A 68 26.15 -3.39 5.96
N GLU A 69 26.26 -4.49 5.23
CA GLU A 69 27.52 -5.19 4.92
C GLU A 69 28.13 -4.77 3.57
N GLY A 70 27.82 -3.55 3.10
CA GLY A 70 28.18 -3.07 1.77
C GLY A 70 27.12 -3.34 0.71
N ARG A 71 27.47 -3.10 -0.57
CA ARG A 71 26.54 -3.20 -1.71
C ARG A 71 27.23 -3.44 -3.07
N ASP A 72 28.45 -3.96 -3.06
CA ASP A 72 29.20 -4.11 -4.32
C ASP A 72 28.64 -5.26 -5.17
N HIS A 73 28.55 -5.02 -6.49
CA HIS A 73 28.22 -6.09 -7.43
C HIS A 73 29.45 -6.96 -7.68
N VAL A 74 29.27 -8.28 -7.59
CA VAL A 74 30.29 -9.30 -7.88
C VAL A 74 29.83 -10.22 -9.00
N PRO A 75 30.74 -10.92 -9.70
CA PRO A 75 30.37 -11.89 -10.73
C PRO A 75 29.46 -12.99 -10.19
N ASP A 76 28.48 -13.42 -10.99
CA ASP A 76 27.58 -14.52 -10.66
C ASP A 76 28.37 -15.80 -10.27
N GLY A 77 27.97 -16.41 -9.17
CA GLY A 77 28.64 -17.60 -8.61
C GLY A 77 29.81 -17.28 -7.66
N THR A 78 30.17 -16.01 -7.47
CA THR A 78 31.15 -15.61 -6.45
C THR A 78 30.64 -15.99 -5.06
N LYS A 79 31.47 -16.69 -4.28
CA LYS A 79 31.14 -16.97 -2.88
C LYS A 79 31.23 -15.66 -2.09
N VAL A 80 30.09 -15.22 -1.55
CA VAL A 80 30.00 -14.10 -0.62
C VAL A 80 29.69 -14.64 0.77
N GLU A 81 30.35 -14.08 1.78
CA GLU A 81 30.05 -14.35 3.19
C GLU A 81 29.14 -13.25 3.72
N TYR A 82 28.03 -13.66 4.35
CA TYR A 82 27.05 -12.77 4.94
C TYR A 82 26.96 -13.04 6.44
N HIS A 83 26.77 -12.01 7.25
CA HIS A 83 26.62 -12.14 8.71
C HIS A 83 25.17 -12.30 9.16
N THR A 84 24.21 -12.28 8.24
CA THR A 84 22.78 -12.49 8.53
C THR A 84 22.21 -13.69 7.79
N ASN A 85 21.16 -14.29 8.37
CA ASN A 85 20.48 -15.44 7.78
C ASN A 85 18.94 -15.30 7.81
N PRO A 86 18.27 -15.18 6.64
CA PRO A 86 18.87 -15.02 5.32
C PRO A 86 19.70 -13.73 5.17
N PRO A 87 20.56 -13.62 4.15
CA PRO A 87 21.30 -12.40 3.86
C PRO A 87 20.38 -11.20 3.64
N SER A 88 20.66 -10.09 4.31
CA SER A 88 19.84 -8.87 4.28
C SER A 88 20.52 -7.67 3.62
N SER A 89 21.84 -7.75 3.40
CA SER A 89 22.64 -6.75 2.67
C SER A 89 23.99 -7.37 2.31
N GLY A 90 24.86 -6.60 1.64
CA GLY A 90 26.24 -7.00 1.36
C GLY A 90 26.54 -7.07 -0.13
N SER A 91 27.74 -7.56 -0.45
CA SER A 91 28.12 -7.82 -1.84
C SER A 91 27.17 -8.86 -2.47
N HIS A 92 26.80 -8.69 -3.73
CA HIS A 92 25.76 -9.51 -4.34
C HIS A 92 25.91 -9.54 -5.87
N TYR A 93 25.15 -10.39 -6.54
CA TYR A 93 25.33 -10.58 -7.99
C TYR A 93 24.80 -9.38 -8.76
N ALA A 94 25.38 -9.08 -9.93
CA ALA A 94 24.90 -8.00 -10.79
C ALA A 94 23.52 -8.31 -11.40
N LYS A 95 23.14 -9.59 -11.48
CA LYS A 95 21.85 -10.02 -12.02
C LYS A 95 20.86 -10.33 -10.90
N GLU A 96 19.73 -9.64 -10.92
CA GLU A 96 18.59 -9.89 -10.05
C GLU A 96 17.78 -11.12 -10.49
N ALA A 97 16.93 -11.61 -9.60
CA ALA A 97 15.88 -12.56 -9.96
C ALA A 97 14.61 -11.80 -10.42
N GLU A 98 13.82 -12.45 -11.29
CA GLU A 98 12.48 -11.97 -11.62
C GLU A 98 11.59 -11.95 -10.35
N TRP A 99 10.68 -10.99 -10.26
CA TRP A 99 9.74 -10.95 -9.14
C TRP A 99 8.75 -12.12 -9.21
N GLY A 100 8.41 -12.71 -8.07
CA GLY A 100 7.38 -13.74 -8.00
C GLY A 100 7.73 -14.95 -7.14
N VAL A 101 7.07 -16.07 -7.45
CA VAL A 101 7.13 -17.31 -6.66
C VAL A 101 8.00 -18.33 -7.37
N TYR A 102 8.94 -18.90 -6.63
CA TYR A 102 9.82 -19.96 -7.10
C TYR A 102 9.57 -21.25 -6.32
N ASP A 103 9.61 -22.38 -7.04
CA ASP A 103 9.52 -23.73 -6.50
C ASP A 103 10.89 -24.30 -6.08
N LYS A 104 11.96 -23.57 -6.39
CA LYS A 104 13.35 -23.93 -6.08
C LYS A 104 14.04 -22.78 -5.36
N ALA A 105 15.06 -23.13 -4.59
CA ALA A 105 15.94 -22.15 -3.99
C ALA A 105 16.66 -21.38 -5.10
N LEU A 106 16.80 -20.07 -4.91
CA LEU A 106 17.67 -19.22 -5.72
C LEU A 106 18.93 -18.91 -4.93
N SER A 107 19.95 -18.38 -5.62
CA SER A 107 21.17 -17.97 -4.94
C SER A 107 20.92 -16.75 -4.06
N ASP A 108 21.48 -16.75 -2.85
CA ASP A 108 21.36 -15.63 -1.92
C ASP A 108 21.88 -14.33 -2.56
N GLY A 109 22.96 -14.40 -3.36
CA GLY A 109 23.52 -13.25 -4.09
C GLY A 109 22.56 -12.62 -5.11
N GLN A 110 21.68 -13.39 -5.77
CA GLN A 110 20.65 -12.80 -6.62
C GLN A 110 19.56 -12.11 -5.78
N LEU A 111 19.17 -12.74 -4.68
CA LEU A 111 18.07 -12.26 -3.84
C LEU A 111 18.47 -11.00 -3.07
N VAL A 112 19.74 -10.86 -2.66
CA VAL A 112 20.26 -9.62 -2.05
C VAL A 112 20.20 -8.45 -3.04
N HIS A 113 20.41 -8.67 -4.34
CA HIS A 113 20.19 -7.65 -5.36
C HIS A 113 18.72 -7.18 -5.37
N ASN A 114 17.78 -8.12 -5.33
CA ASN A 114 16.36 -7.77 -5.25
C ASN A 114 16.05 -6.95 -3.99
N LEU A 115 16.72 -7.22 -2.86
CA LEU A 115 16.60 -6.40 -1.65
C LEU A 115 17.21 -5.00 -1.84
N GLU A 116 18.33 -4.88 -2.57
CA GLU A 116 18.95 -3.60 -2.92
C GLU A 116 17.94 -2.70 -3.68
N HIS A 117 17.19 -3.32 -4.59
CA HIS A 117 16.11 -2.70 -5.37
C HIS A 117 14.82 -2.46 -4.58
N GLY A 118 14.85 -2.61 -3.25
CA GLY A 118 13.69 -2.39 -2.38
C GLY A 118 12.66 -3.52 -2.41
N GLY A 119 13.05 -4.71 -2.86
CA GLY A 119 12.23 -5.91 -2.78
C GLY A 119 12.09 -6.44 -1.35
N VAL A 120 11.11 -7.33 -1.18
CA VAL A 120 10.92 -8.15 0.01
C VAL A 120 11.06 -9.61 -0.38
N TRP A 121 11.96 -10.29 0.29
CA TRP A 121 12.17 -11.72 0.12
C TRP A 121 11.52 -12.50 1.26
N ILE A 122 10.55 -13.33 0.90
CA ILE A 122 9.96 -14.32 1.79
C ILE A 122 10.68 -15.64 1.52
N SER A 123 11.37 -16.16 2.52
CA SER A 123 12.00 -17.48 2.49
C SER A 123 11.32 -18.41 3.47
N TYR A 124 11.23 -19.70 3.12
CA TYR A 124 10.63 -20.70 4.01
C TYR A 124 11.38 -22.03 3.96
N LYS A 125 11.40 -22.77 5.06
CA LYS A 125 11.95 -24.13 5.08
C LYS A 125 11.07 -25.06 4.25
N PRO A 126 11.63 -25.88 3.33
CA PRO A 126 10.83 -26.85 2.56
C PRO A 126 10.10 -27.88 3.42
N SER A 127 10.54 -28.08 4.67
CA SER A 127 9.92 -28.99 5.64
C SER A 127 8.61 -28.48 6.27
N ILE A 128 8.21 -27.22 6.03
CA ILE A 128 6.95 -26.70 6.60
C ILE A 128 5.73 -27.42 5.99
N PRO A 129 4.59 -27.47 6.71
CA PRO A 129 3.37 -28.08 6.19
C PRO A 129 2.90 -27.45 4.88
N THR A 130 2.39 -28.27 3.95
CA THR A 130 1.89 -27.83 2.65
C THR A 130 0.87 -26.69 2.75
N ILE A 131 -0.03 -26.75 3.74
CA ILE A 131 -1.03 -25.70 3.96
C ILE A 131 -0.42 -24.32 4.26
N ALA A 132 0.74 -24.29 4.93
CA ALA A 132 1.46 -23.06 5.20
C ALA A 132 2.13 -22.55 3.91
N THR A 133 2.78 -23.44 3.16
CA THR A 133 3.39 -23.12 1.87
C THR A 133 2.36 -22.60 0.86
N GLU A 134 1.18 -23.21 0.76
CA GLU A 134 0.09 -22.75 -0.13
C GLU A 134 -0.40 -21.35 0.22
N LYS A 135 -0.52 -21.04 1.52
CA LYS A 135 -0.86 -19.69 2.00
C LYS A 135 0.23 -18.68 1.62
N LEU A 136 1.50 -19.02 1.80
CA LEU A 136 2.62 -18.16 1.38
C LEU A 136 2.61 -17.91 -0.14
N ILE A 137 2.38 -18.95 -0.94
CA ILE A 137 2.29 -18.84 -2.40
C ILE A 137 1.13 -17.93 -2.80
N SER A 138 -0.04 -18.11 -2.20
CA SER A 138 -1.23 -17.27 -2.44
C SER A 138 -0.96 -15.80 -2.08
N LEU A 139 -0.36 -15.56 -0.91
CA LEU A 139 0.04 -14.24 -0.45
C LEU A 139 1.02 -13.60 -1.42
N ALA A 140 2.11 -14.28 -1.78
CA ALA A 140 3.15 -13.73 -2.65
C ALA A 140 2.59 -13.41 -4.05
N LYS A 141 1.73 -14.27 -4.61
CA LYS A 141 1.05 -14.03 -5.90
C LYS A 141 0.12 -12.82 -5.90
N SER A 142 -0.32 -12.34 -4.74
CA SER A 142 -1.13 -11.10 -4.66
C SER A 142 -0.31 -9.83 -4.94
N TYR A 143 1.02 -9.91 -4.94
CA TYR A 143 1.93 -8.82 -5.28
C TYR A 143 2.48 -9.00 -6.70
N ARG A 144 2.35 -7.96 -7.54
CA ARG A 144 2.81 -7.99 -8.94
C ARG A 144 4.31 -7.80 -9.11
N ASN A 145 4.97 -7.20 -8.13
CA ASN A 145 6.37 -6.80 -8.15
C ASN A 145 6.93 -6.74 -6.71
N LYS A 146 8.25 -6.59 -6.59
CA LYS A 146 8.97 -6.34 -5.33
C LYS A 146 8.76 -7.38 -4.24
N VAL A 147 8.22 -8.54 -4.56
CA VAL A 147 8.07 -9.67 -3.64
C VAL A 147 8.61 -10.91 -4.33
N ILE A 148 9.52 -11.59 -3.65
CA ILE A 148 10.00 -12.93 -4.05
C ILE A 148 9.66 -13.91 -2.94
N LEU A 149 9.18 -15.09 -3.33
CA LEU A 149 9.02 -16.24 -2.44
C LEU A 149 9.90 -17.39 -2.93
N THR A 150 10.78 -17.91 -2.07
CA THR A 150 11.60 -19.09 -2.37
C THR A 150 11.65 -20.09 -1.21
N PRO A 151 11.71 -21.40 -1.49
CA PRO A 151 12.16 -22.36 -0.49
C PRO A 151 13.64 -22.12 -0.14
N ARG A 152 14.03 -22.34 1.12
CA ARG A 152 15.40 -22.22 1.61
C ARG A 152 15.66 -23.09 2.83
N GLU A 153 16.41 -24.17 2.65
CA GLU A 153 16.82 -25.10 3.72
C GLU A 153 17.65 -24.43 4.81
N ALA A 154 18.50 -23.49 4.42
CA ALA A 154 19.44 -22.83 5.32
C ALA A 154 18.77 -21.82 6.27
N ASN A 155 17.44 -21.68 6.30
CA ASN A 155 16.78 -20.74 7.20
C ASN A 155 16.96 -21.14 8.68
N ASP A 156 17.16 -20.15 9.56
CA ASP A 156 17.19 -20.39 11.01
C ASP A 156 15.82 -20.86 11.52
N LYS A 157 14.76 -20.22 11.01
CA LYS A 157 13.35 -20.37 11.41
C LYS A 157 12.52 -20.89 10.25
N ASP A 158 11.29 -21.32 10.52
CA ASP A 158 10.42 -21.84 9.47
C ASP A 158 10.17 -20.84 8.34
N ILE A 159 9.96 -19.56 8.68
CA ILE A 159 9.75 -18.49 7.72
C ILE A 159 10.64 -17.29 8.10
N ALA A 160 11.22 -16.65 7.09
CA ALA A 160 11.85 -15.34 7.22
C ALA A 160 11.39 -14.38 6.12
N VAL A 161 11.08 -13.15 6.50
CA VAL A 161 10.70 -12.04 5.62
C VAL A 161 11.78 -10.99 5.72
N VAL A 162 12.41 -10.69 4.59
CA VAL A 162 13.66 -9.94 4.52
C VAL A 162 13.49 -8.72 3.62
N SER A 163 13.98 -7.58 4.10
CA SER A 163 14.20 -6.35 3.32
C SER A 163 15.63 -5.88 3.57
N TRP A 164 16.10 -4.87 2.84
CA TRP A 164 17.48 -4.39 2.98
C TRP A 164 17.82 -4.00 4.43
N GLY A 165 18.77 -4.70 5.04
CA GLY A 165 19.21 -4.49 6.42
C GLY A 165 18.21 -4.90 7.51
N ARG A 166 17.16 -5.67 7.17
CA ARG A 166 16.11 -6.01 8.14
C ARG A 166 15.53 -7.40 7.94
N ILE A 167 15.33 -8.13 9.04
CA ILE A 167 14.85 -9.52 9.02
C ILE A 167 13.75 -9.73 10.04
N TYR A 168 12.60 -10.24 9.60
CA TYR A 168 11.55 -10.75 10.47
C TYR A 168 11.43 -12.27 10.30
N LYS A 169 11.80 -13.04 11.31
CA LYS A 169 11.84 -14.51 11.26
C LYS A 169 11.04 -15.13 12.41
N PHE A 170 10.33 -16.22 12.14
CA PHE A 170 9.47 -16.89 13.12
C PHE A 170 9.24 -18.36 12.76
N ASP A 171 8.96 -19.16 13.78
CA ASP A 171 8.52 -20.55 13.62
C ASP A 171 6.99 -20.59 13.47
N LEU A 172 6.50 -21.62 12.79
CA LEU A 172 5.06 -21.87 12.72
C LEU A 172 4.53 -22.29 14.10
N ALA A 173 3.24 -22.06 14.34
CA ALA A 173 2.55 -22.69 15.44
C ALA A 173 2.51 -24.22 15.26
N VAL A 174 2.23 -24.95 16.33
CA VAL A 174 2.20 -26.43 16.33
C VAL A 174 1.20 -26.99 15.30
N ASP A 175 0.12 -26.25 15.03
CA ASP A 175 -0.89 -26.60 14.02
C ASP A 175 -0.52 -26.16 12.59
N GLY A 176 0.70 -25.65 12.38
CA GLY A 176 1.19 -25.14 11.11
C GLY A 176 0.67 -23.75 10.74
N SER A 177 -0.02 -23.05 11.64
CA SER A 177 -0.53 -21.70 11.39
C SER A 177 0.52 -20.61 11.60
N PHE A 178 0.32 -19.46 10.95
CA PHE A 178 1.08 -18.23 11.14
C PHE A 178 0.20 -17.00 10.86
N ASP A 179 0.63 -15.84 11.34
CA ASP A 179 -0.05 -14.57 11.07
C ASP A 179 0.32 -14.00 9.69
N GLU A 180 -0.54 -14.24 8.70
CA GLU A 180 -0.42 -13.66 7.35
C GLU A 180 -0.46 -12.12 7.37
N ASN A 181 -1.16 -11.49 8.31
CA ASN A 181 -1.20 -10.03 8.40
C ASN A 181 0.14 -9.46 8.84
N ALA A 182 0.92 -10.17 9.66
CA ALA A 182 2.27 -9.76 10.00
C ALA A 182 3.15 -9.65 8.74
N ILE A 183 3.09 -10.64 7.84
CA ILE A 183 3.83 -10.61 6.58
C ILE A 183 3.34 -9.45 5.69
N LYS A 184 2.03 -9.28 5.52
CA LYS A 184 1.46 -8.18 4.73
C LYS A 184 1.86 -6.81 5.27
N ASN A 185 1.83 -6.64 6.58
CA ASN A 185 2.27 -5.43 7.25
C ASN A 185 3.77 -5.17 7.05
N TYR A 186 4.58 -6.23 7.03
CA TYR A 186 6.02 -6.12 6.81
C TYR A 186 6.27 -5.63 5.39
N ILE A 187 5.65 -6.28 4.39
CA ILE A 187 5.76 -5.88 2.99
C ILE A 187 5.32 -4.43 2.82
N LYS A 188 4.15 -4.06 3.36
CA LYS A 188 3.63 -2.70 3.27
C LYS A 188 4.56 -1.64 3.85
N LYS A 189 5.33 -1.98 4.88
CA LYS A 189 6.20 -1.04 5.59
C LYS A 189 7.61 -0.97 5.02
N TYR A 190 8.14 -2.08 4.51
CA TYR A 190 9.55 -2.21 4.14
C TYR A 190 9.79 -2.52 2.65
N LYS A 191 8.74 -2.66 1.85
CA LYS A 191 8.88 -2.57 0.39
C LYS A 191 9.35 -1.17 0.00
N ASN A 192 10.24 -1.08 -0.97
CA ASN A 192 10.86 0.15 -1.48
C ASN A 192 11.71 0.90 -0.44
N THR A 193 12.27 0.19 0.55
CA THR A 193 13.25 0.75 1.51
C THR A 193 14.69 0.33 1.25
N GLY A 194 14.96 -0.24 0.07
CA GLY A 194 16.32 -0.52 -0.40
C GLY A 194 17.08 0.77 -0.76
N PRO A 195 18.41 0.72 -0.82
CA PRO A 195 19.25 1.88 -1.14
C PRO A 195 19.13 2.33 -2.59
N GLU A 196 18.66 1.47 -3.51
CA GLU A 196 18.40 1.84 -4.90
C GLU A 196 16.91 2.08 -5.15
N ILE A 197 16.61 3.21 -5.80
CA ILE A 197 15.26 3.60 -6.16
C ILE A 197 14.92 3.00 -7.52
N VAL A 198 14.29 1.82 -7.49
CA VAL A 198 13.72 1.19 -8.69
C VAL A 198 12.19 1.27 -8.62
N PRO A 199 11.51 1.91 -9.58
CA PRO A 199 10.05 1.98 -9.62
C PRO A 199 9.36 0.62 -9.61
N ASP A 200 8.08 0.63 -9.21
CA ASP A 200 7.15 -0.50 -9.26
C ASP A 200 6.73 -0.85 -10.71
#